data_AF-A0A7C9GD98-F1
#
_entry.id   AF-A0A7C9GD98-F1
#
_cell.length_a   1.000
_cell.length_b   1.000
_cell.length_c   1.000
_cell.angle_alpha   90.00
_cell.angle_beta   90.00
_cell.angle_gamma   90.00
#
_symmetry.space_group_name_H-M   'P 1'
#
loop_
_entity.id
_entity.type
_entity.pdbx_description
1 polymer ?
#
loop_
_entity_poly.entity_id
_entity_poly.type
_entity_poly.pdbx_seq_one_letter_code
_entity_poly.pdbx_strand_id
1 'polypeptide(L)'
;MSTRGRIERAVRKLQTYPAADRDHETPVRLLAAAQDVGATVIEGDWPAVRRASQNSLGLGLAAHGAIRRAMPDRVSRTPVVAAQTLIHALRSFARSPNRAELVAGLRSHAESVGTEALERLAPSLDRLAEGRITGVPLLAELSRHEPLILPYPEDEALAALTRGLLGLIHVEFNLALQHWRENADVLLEDDRNIVLQLELDEFRRDLRAREAGLQGALMSAPETEATEAAALALFDRVQLCAPRFARMQAAAARLAELLRDKGRGSEAEVIGARAAEAHECLREAVAAGVAAMHVSLELSRARALRIASAFTDLPLVAQAATSPFDNTIPDGKDVELSKLPDAEPDAFVDIGGFVETITVARPDGKLVSRMGLRDPSSGAAGEAAAIFVDLRHIGVTVGAYCRLSGHFNPSLGLIGGKPGVQIDRLEIATLAKASWRMALLKSAEPWFEPYRNGHNLRWSLGAHDAPPDAVPDSTAAGAAELIYLEAIRR
;
A
#
# COMPACT_ATOMS: atom_id res chain seq x y z
N MET A 1 -22.92 6.72 7.23
CA MET A 1 -23.41 6.31 5.89
C MET A 1 -22.89 4.89 5.63
N SER A 2 -23.78 3.91 5.46
CA SER A 2 -23.39 2.48 5.35
C SER A 2 -22.54 2.23 4.10
N THR A 3 -21.68 1.22 4.15
CA THR A 3 -20.84 0.77 3.01
C THR A 3 -21.70 0.48 1.78
N ARG A 4 -22.86 -0.13 1.97
CA ARG A 4 -23.90 -0.34 0.94
C ARG A 4 -24.36 0.97 0.29
N GLY A 5 -24.59 2.03 1.07
CA GLY A 5 -24.98 3.34 0.56
C GLY A 5 -23.87 4.09 -0.20
N ARG A 6 -22.59 3.77 0.04
CA ARG A 6 -21.47 4.28 -0.76
C ARG A 6 -21.37 3.55 -2.10
N ILE A 7 -21.60 2.23 -2.10
CA ILE A 7 -21.62 1.38 -3.30
C ILE A 7 -22.79 1.77 -4.23
N GLU A 8 -24.00 1.90 -3.70
CA GLU A 8 -25.16 2.30 -4.50
C GLU A 8 -24.98 3.69 -5.13
N ARG A 9 -24.23 4.59 -4.45
CA ARG A 9 -23.90 5.91 -4.98
C ARG A 9 -22.80 5.87 -6.05
N ALA A 10 -21.81 4.98 -5.90
CA ALA A 10 -20.77 4.75 -6.91
C ALA A 10 -21.36 4.06 -8.16
N VAL A 11 -22.21 3.05 -7.99
CA VAL A 11 -22.94 2.36 -9.06
C VAL A 11 -23.87 3.34 -9.79
N ARG A 12 -24.61 4.21 -9.09
CA ARG A 12 -25.43 5.25 -9.74
C ARG A 12 -24.60 6.28 -10.51
N LYS A 13 -23.40 6.66 -10.03
CA LYS A 13 -22.48 7.53 -10.77
C LYS A 13 -21.86 6.86 -11.99
N LEU A 14 -21.73 5.55 -11.99
CA LEU A 14 -21.24 4.77 -13.14
C LEU A 14 -22.35 4.55 -14.18
N GLN A 15 -23.61 4.46 -13.76
CA GLN A 15 -24.78 4.33 -14.64
C GLN A 15 -25.12 5.60 -15.45
N THR A 16 -24.51 6.75 -15.15
CA THR A 16 -24.69 8.00 -15.92
C THR A 16 -23.76 8.14 -17.12
N TYR A 17 -22.88 7.16 -17.37
CA TYR A 17 -22.02 7.13 -18.55
C TYR A 17 -22.70 6.37 -19.72
N PRO A 18 -22.52 6.80 -20.99
CA PRO A 18 -23.23 6.21 -22.12
C PRO A 18 -22.87 4.73 -22.33
N ALA A 19 -23.88 3.91 -22.62
CA ALA A 19 -23.87 2.44 -22.68
C ALA A 19 -23.13 1.82 -23.89
N ALA A 20 -21.96 2.34 -24.26
CA ALA A 20 -21.16 1.83 -25.37
C ALA A 20 -19.78 1.35 -24.89
N ASP A 21 -19.75 0.43 -23.93
CA ASP A 21 -18.78 -0.68 -23.91
C ASP A 21 -19.06 -1.62 -22.73
N ARG A 22 -18.84 -2.92 -22.95
CA ARG A 22 -18.98 -4.00 -21.93
C ARG A 22 -17.96 -3.88 -20.78
N ASP A 23 -17.25 -2.76 -20.67
CA ASP A 23 -16.17 -2.52 -19.72
C ASP A 23 -16.63 -2.08 -18.33
N HIS A 24 -17.88 -1.63 -18.15
CA HIS A 24 -18.38 -1.20 -16.84
C HIS A 24 -18.60 -2.37 -15.86
N GLU A 25 -18.71 -3.61 -16.35
CA GLU A 25 -18.84 -4.80 -15.49
C GLU A 25 -17.52 -5.18 -14.81
N THR A 26 -16.38 -4.88 -15.43
CA THR A 26 -15.06 -5.31 -14.92
C THR A 26 -14.69 -4.66 -13.58
N PRO A 27 -14.75 -3.32 -13.40
CA PRO A 27 -14.49 -2.70 -12.09
C PRO A 27 -15.46 -3.19 -11.00
N VAL A 28 -16.75 -3.36 -11.35
CA VAL A 28 -17.77 -3.85 -10.40
C VAL A 28 -17.46 -5.28 -9.95
N ARG A 29 -17.08 -6.17 -10.87
CA ARG A 29 -16.71 -7.56 -10.57
C ARG A 29 -15.44 -7.64 -9.72
N LEU A 30 -14.44 -6.79 -9.99
CA LEU A 30 -13.20 -6.74 -9.22
C LEU A 30 -13.45 -6.29 -7.78
N LEU A 31 -14.25 -5.23 -7.60
CA LEU A 31 -14.64 -4.75 -6.26
C LEU A 31 -15.50 -5.77 -5.52
N ALA A 32 -16.43 -6.44 -6.21
CA ALA A 32 -17.24 -7.51 -5.62
C ALA A 32 -16.35 -8.68 -5.16
N ALA A 33 -15.40 -9.12 -5.99
CA ALA A 33 -14.46 -10.18 -5.60
C ALA A 33 -13.60 -9.79 -4.40
N ALA A 34 -13.10 -8.55 -4.34
CA ALA A 34 -12.36 -8.05 -3.20
C ALA A 34 -13.20 -8.00 -1.91
N GLN A 35 -14.51 -7.71 -2.02
CA GLN A 35 -15.45 -7.67 -0.91
C GLN A 35 -15.87 -9.07 -0.42
N ASP A 36 -16.05 -10.03 -1.33
CA ASP A 36 -16.38 -11.42 -1.01
C ASP A 36 -15.34 -12.08 -0.09
N VAL A 37 -14.05 -11.74 -0.28
CA VAL A 37 -12.99 -12.19 0.63
C VAL A 37 -13.25 -11.70 2.06
N GLY A 38 -13.66 -10.44 2.24
CA GLY A 38 -13.99 -9.87 3.55
C GLY A 38 -15.20 -10.52 4.21
N ALA A 39 -16.25 -10.78 3.43
CA ALA A 39 -17.47 -11.39 3.95
C ALA A 39 -17.24 -12.83 4.46
N THR A 40 -16.52 -13.64 3.70
CA THR A 40 -16.28 -15.06 4.02
C THR A 40 -15.41 -15.27 5.26
N VAL A 41 -14.54 -14.32 5.60
CA VAL A 41 -13.64 -14.41 6.76
C VAL A 41 -14.39 -14.33 8.08
N ILE A 42 -15.45 -13.52 8.11
CA ILE A 42 -16.31 -13.37 9.29
C ILE A 42 -17.00 -14.71 9.63
N GLU A 43 -17.29 -15.53 8.61
CA GLU A 43 -17.99 -16.81 8.76
C GLU A 43 -17.05 -17.96 9.21
N GLY A 44 -15.73 -17.78 9.19
CA GLY A 44 -14.76 -18.80 9.62
C GLY A 44 -14.66 -20.04 8.71
N ASP A 45 -15.33 -20.08 7.55
CA ASP A 45 -15.19 -21.14 6.55
C ASP A 45 -13.89 -20.94 5.74
N TRP A 46 -12.77 -21.44 6.27
CA TRP A 46 -11.46 -21.30 5.64
C TRP A 46 -11.38 -21.84 4.21
N PRO A 47 -12.01 -22.98 3.86
CA PRO A 47 -12.17 -23.38 2.46
C PRO A 47 -12.88 -22.35 1.57
N ALA A 48 -13.96 -21.72 2.03
CA ALA A 48 -14.64 -20.66 1.28
C ALA A 48 -13.77 -19.41 1.13
N VAL A 49 -13.13 -18.96 2.20
CA VAL A 49 -12.18 -17.83 2.15
C VAL A 49 -11.05 -18.11 1.16
N ARG A 50 -10.50 -19.34 1.13
CA ARG A 50 -9.46 -19.73 0.17
C ARG A 50 -9.94 -19.54 -1.27
N ARG A 51 -11.13 -20.04 -1.59
CA ARG A 51 -11.72 -19.93 -2.94
C ARG A 51 -11.96 -18.48 -3.32
N ALA A 52 -12.55 -17.68 -2.43
CA ALA A 52 -12.79 -16.26 -2.66
C ALA A 52 -11.46 -15.51 -2.89
N SER A 53 -10.44 -15.82 -2.09
CA SER A 53 -9.12 -15.21 -2.18
C SER A 53 -8.39 -15.54 -3.48
N GLN A 54 -8.41 -16.82 -3.90
CA GLN A 54 -7.87 -17.26 -5.19
C GLN A 54 -8.60 -16.60 -6.36
N ASN A 55 -9.93 -16.48 -6.29
CA ASN A 55 -10.72 -15.82 -7.31
C ASN A 55 -10.39 -14.31 -7.41
N SER A 56 -10.34 -13.60 -6.29
CA SER A 56 -9.97 -12.18 -6.24
C SER A 56 -8.56 -11.95 -6.81
N LEU A 57 -7.59 -12.76 -6.40
CA LEU A 57 -6.20 -12.68 -6.89
C LEU A 57 -6.13 -12.96 -8.40
N GLY A 58 -6.80 -14.02 -8.87
CA GLY A 58 -6.83 -14.40 -10.28
C GLY A 58 -7.50 -13.35 -11.16
N LEU A 59 -8.62 -12.77 -10.72
CA LEU A 59 -9.30 -11.68 -11.42
C LEU A 59 -8.43 -10.42 -11.48
N GLY A 60 -7.77 -10.06 -10.37
CA GLY A 60 -6.82 -8.95 -10.33
C GLY A 60 -5.65 -9.14 -11.30
N LEU A 61 -5.05 -10.34 -11.36
CA LEU A 61 -3.97 -10.67 -12.29
C LEU A 61 -4.43 -10.60 -13.75
N ALA A 62 -5.61 -11.14 -14.03
CA ALA A 62 -6.19 -11.11 -15.38
C ALA A 62 -6.48 -9.66 -15.83
N ALA A 63 -7.05 -8.84 -14.94
CA ALA A 63 -7.33 -7.43 -15.20
C ALA A 63 -6.04 -6.63 -15.41
N HIS A 64 -5.03 -6.80 -14.55
CA HIS A 64 -3.72 -6.17 -14.72
C HIS A 64 -3.11 -6.51 -16.09
N GLY A 65 -3.06 -7.79 -16.45
CA GLY A 65 -2.56 -8.22 -17.74
C GLY A 65 -3.37 -7.69 -18.93
N ALA A 66 -4.69 -7.55 -18.79
CA ALA A 66 -5.56 -6.98 -19.82
C ALA A 66 -5.32 -5.47 -19.99
N ILE A 67 -5.24 -4.71 -18.90
CA ILE A 67 -4.95 -3.27 -18.91
C ILE A 67 -3.63 -3.02 -19.63
N ARG A 68 -2.58 -3.75 -19.23
CA ARG A 68 -1.24 -3.68 -19.80
C ARG A 68 -1.22 -3.89 -21.32
N ARG A 69 -1.94 -4.90 -21.81
CA ARG A 69 -2.06 -5.20 -23.24
C ARG A 69 -2.88 -4.17 -24.01
N ALA A 70 -3.93 -3.63 -23.40
CA ALA A 70 -4.81 -2.64 -24.01
C ALA A 70 -4.25 -1.21 -23.95
N MET A 71 -3.19 -0.97 -23.19
CA MET A 71 -2.59 0.35 -22.97
C MET A 71 -2.19 1.08 -24.26
N PRO A 72 -1.55 0.43 -25.24
CA PRO A 72 -1.23 1.07 -26.52
C PRO A 72 -2.47 1.53 -27.30
N ASP A 73 -3.59 0.81 -27.19
CA ASP A 73 -4.79 1.03 -28.00
C ASP A 73 -5.73 2.11 -27.45
N ARG A 74 -5.61 2.47 -26.16
CA ARG A 74 -6.45 3.52 -25.54
C ARG A 74 -5.73 4.82 -25.21
N VAL A 75 -4.47 4.94 -25.62
CA VAL A 75 -3.76 6.22 -25.61
C VAL A 75 -4.02 6.90 -26.95
N SER A 76 -4.98 7.83 -26.97
CA SER A 76 -5.19 8.67 -28.16
C SER A 76 -4.18 9.79 -28.18
N ARG A 77 -3.28 9.71 -29.16
CA ARG A 77 -2.29 10.78 -29.44
C ARG A 77 -2.81 11.84 -30.37
N THR A 78 -4.02 11.68 -30.90
CA THR A 78 -4.63 12.63 -31.82
C THR A 78 -4.58 14.08 -31.27
N PRO A 79 -4.86 14.35 -29.98
CA PRO A 79 -4.73 15.71 -29.43
C PRO A 79 -3.30 16.23 -29.45
N VAL A 80 -2.31 15.41 -29.10
CA VAL A 80 -0.89 15.79 -29.08
C VAL A 80 -0.32 15.97 -30.48
N VAL A 81 -0.64 15.06 -31.41
CA VAL A 81 -0.23 15.17 -32.82
C VAL A 81 -0.86 16.41 -33.44
N ALA A 82 -2.16 16.65 -33.22
CA ALA A 82 -2.82 17.86 -33.69
C ALA A 82 -2.16 19.13 -33.12
N ALA A 83 -1.88 19.16 -31.82
CA ALA A 83 -1.19 20.28 -31.18
C ALA A 83 0.24 20.48 -31.74
N GLN A 84 1.01 19.42 -31.94
CA GLN A 84 2.35 19.50 -32.53
C GLN A 84 2.32 19.96 -33.99
N THR A 85 1.37 19.47 -34.78
CA THR A 85 1.15 19.93 -36.16
C THR A 85 0.79 21.41 -36.18
N LEU A 86 -0.10 21.87 -35.29
CA LEU A 86 -0.44 23.28 -35.15
C LEU A 86 0.76 24.13 -34.71
N ILE A 87 1.55 23.68 -33.73
CA ILE A 87 2.78 24.35 -33.30
C ILE A 87 3.76 24.47 -34.48
N HIS A 88 3.93 23.42 -35.27
CA HIS A 88 4.81 23.43 -36.44
C HIS A 88 4.29 24.40 -37.51
N ALA A 89 2.99 24.38 -37.80
CA ALA A 89 2.35 25.29 -38.73
C ALA A 89 2.54 26.76 -38.29
N LEU A 90 2.31 27.07 -37.02
CA LEU A 90 2.48 28.42 -36.44
C LEU A 90 3.95 28.89 -36.48
N ARG A 91 4.91 27.98 -36.24
CA ARG A 91 6.35 28.28 -36.39
C ARG A 91 6.74 28.56 -37.84
N SER A 92 6.19 27.80 -38.78
CA SER A 92 6.38 28.03 -40.22
C SER A 92 5.79 29.37 -40.64
N PHE A 93 4.60 29.69 -40.12
CA PHE A 93 3.89 30.94 -40.36
C PHE A 93 4.67 32.17 -39.91
N ALA A 94 5.21 32.14 -38.69
CA ALA A 94 6.02 33.24 -38.15
C ALA A 94 7.31 33.49 -38.98
N ARG A 95 7.81 32.47 -39.68
CA ARG A 95 9.00 32.55 -40.55
C ARG A 95 8.66 32.86 -42.02
N SER A 96 7.38 32.93 -42.37
CA SER A 96 6.93 33.15 -43.74
C SER A 96 7.21 34.60 -44.20
N PRO A 97 7.65 34.82 -45.44
CA PRO A 97 7.73 36.16 -46.04
C PRO A 97 6.34 36.80 -46.19
N ASN A 98 5.28 35.99 -46.29
CA ASN A 98 3.89 36.46 -46.46
C ASN A 98 3.13 36.53 -45.12
N ARG A 99 3.84 36.56 -43.98
CA ARG A 99 3.22 36.48 -42.64
C ARG A 99 2.12 37.54 -42.40
N ALA A 100 2.30 38.76 -42.90
CA ALA A 100 1.37 39.86 -42.65
C ALA A 100 0.01 39.61 -43.32
N GLU A 101 0.03 39.14 -44.56
CA GLU A 101 -1.15 38.77 -45.33
C GLU A 101 -1.86 37.57 -44.69
N LEU A 102 -1.09 36.57 -44.26
CA LEU A 102 -1.65 35.38 -43.64
C LEU A 102 -2.26 35.69 -42.25
N VAL A 103 -1.62 36.52 -41.40
CA VAL A 103 -2.21 36.97 -40.12
C VAL A 103 -3.51 37.74 -40.37
N ALA A 104 -3.53 38.63 -41.37
CA ALA A 104 -4.75 39.37 -41.73
C ALA A 104 -5.88 38.42 -42.14
N GLY A 105 -5.58 37.38 -42.92
CA GLY A 105 -6.54 36.32 -43.29
C GLY A 105 -7.06 35.54 -42.07
N LEU A 106 -6.18 35.15 -41.15
CA LEU A 106 -6.59 34.46 -39.91
C LEU A 106 -7.44 35.35 -38.99
N ARG A 107 -7.11 36.64 -38.90
CA ARG A 107 -7.87 37.62 -38.12
C ARG A 107 -9.27 37.81 -38.70
N SER A 108 -9.37 37.98 -40.02
CA SER A 108 -10.66 38.06 -40.73
C SER A 108 -11.48 36.78 -40.58
N HIS A 109 -10.84 35.61 -40.60
CA HIS A 109 -11.54 34.36 -40.35
C HIS A 109 -12.02 34.24 -38.90
N ALA A 110 -11.20 34.61 -37.90
CA ALA A 110 -11.60 34.61 -36.49
C ALA A 110 -12.78 35.55 -36.23
N GLU A 111 -12.80 36.72 -36.86
CA GLU A 111 -13.94 37.64 -36.87
C GLU A 111 -15.22 36.99 -37.42
N SER A 112 -15.11 36.19 -38.49
CA SER A 112 -16.25 35.47 -39.07
C SER A 112 -16.80 34.34 -38.19
N VAL A 113 -15.98 33.79 -37.30
CA VAL A 113 -16.36 32.71 -36.37
C VAL A 113 -17.01 33.29 -35.11
N GLY A 114 -16.60 34.47 -34.66
CA GLY A 114 -17.24 35.21 -33.57
C GLY A 114 -16.27 36.05 -32.74
N THR A 115 -16.79 37.07 -32.05
CA THR A 115 -16.02 38.06 -31.30
C THR A 115 -15.16 37.45 -30.20
N GLU A 116 -15.68 36.44 -29.51
CA GLU A 116 -14.96 35.71 -28.44
C GLU A 116 -13.74 34.95 -28.99
N ALA A 117 -13.84 34.37 -30.18
CA ALA A 117 -12.74 33.67 -30.83
C ALA A 117 -11.61 34.65 -31.21
N LEU A 118 -11.98 35.83 -31.71
CA LEU A 118 -11.03 36.90 -32.02
C LEU A 118 -10.32 37.42 -30.78
N GLU A 119 -11.05 37.71 -29.70
CA GLU A 119 -10.48 38.20 -28.45
C GLU A 119 -9.47 37.21 -27.85
N ARG A 120 -9.79 35.91 -27.90
CA ARG A 120 -8.91 34.84 -27.41
C ARG A 120 -7.65 34.69 -28.27
N LEU A 121 -7.75 34.85 -29.59
CA LEU A 121 -6.65 34.62 -30.53
C LEU A 121 -5.80 35.86 -30.80
N ALA A 122 -6.33 37.08 -30.60
CA ALA A 122 -5.67 38.33 -30.94
C ALA A 122 -4.25 38.48 -30.33
N PRO A 123 -4.01 38.17 -29.05
CA PRO A 123 -2.66 38.25 -28.47
C PRO A 123 -1.65 37.31 -29.15
N SER A 124 -2.13 36.18 -29.67
CA SER A 124 -1.29 35.22 -30.38
C SER A 124 -1.03 35.67 -31.82
N LEU A 125 -2.06 36.20 -32.50
CA LEU A 125 -1.96 36.73 -33.86
C LEU A 125 -1.01 37.95 -33.93
N ASP A 126 -1.04 38.83 -32.94
CA ASP A 126 -0.18 40.02 -32.89
C ASP A 126 1.29 39.63 -32.76
N ARG A 127 1.60 38.66 -31.89
CA ARG A 127 2.96 38.14 -31.73
C ARG A 127 3.46 37.42 -33.00
N LEU A 128 2.58 36.68 -33.68
CA LEU A 128 2.91 36.01 -34.94
C LEU A 128 3.15 37.01 -36.08
N ALA A 129 2.42 38.14 -36.12
CA ALA A 129 2.64 39.21 -37.09
C ALA A 129 4.03 39.85 -36.95
N GLU A 130 4.51 39.97 -35.72
CA GLU A 130 5.86 40.43 -35.38
C GLU A 130 6.95 39.38 -35.70
N GLY A 131 6.58 38.17 -36.16
CA GLY A 131 7.50 37.05 -36.37
C GLY A 131 8.01 36.44 -35.06
N ARG A 132 7.39 36.75 -33.91
CA ARG A 132 7.80 36.25 -32.61
C ARG A 132 7.08 34.94 -32.29
N ILE A 133 7.88 33.94 -31.93
CA ILE A 133 7.40 32.60 -31.54
C ILE A 133 7.41 32.46 -30.00
N THR A 134 8.27 33.21 -29.32
CA THR A 134 8.34 33.24 -27.85
C THR A 134 7.21 34.09 -27.27
N GLY A 135 6.54 33.58 -26.23
CA GLY A 135 5.46 34.28 -25.54
C GLY A 135 4.12 34.34 -26.31
N VAL A 136 3.91 33.50 -27.32
CA VAL A 136 2.62 33.33 -28.00
C VAL A 136 1.68 32.51 -27.09
N PRO A 137 0.57 33.07 -26.57
CA PRO A 137 -0.30 32.36 -25.61
C PRO A 137 -0.87 31.05 -26.16
N LEU A 138 -1.28 31.02 -27.43
CA LEU A 138 -1.78 29.82 -28.09
C LEU A 138 -0.72 28.70 -28.17
N LEU A 139 0.56 29.04 -28.37
CA LEU A 139 1.63 28.04 -28.34
C LEU A 139 1.88 27.51 -26.93
N ALA A 140 1.69 28.34 -25.89
CA ALA A 140 1.77 27.90 -24.50
C ALA A 140 0.59 26.99 -24.12
N GLU A 141 -0.61 27.25 -24.67
CA GLU A 141 -1.81 26.43 -24.46
C GLU A 141 -1.74 25.09 -25.21
N LEU A 142 -1.36 25.11 -26.50
CA LEU A 142 -1.18 23.90 -27.30
C LEU A 142 -0.06 23.01 -26.76
N SER A 143 1.01 23.61 -26.21
CA SER A 143 2.09 22.87 -25.56
C SER A 143 1.66 22.17 -24.25
N ARG A 144 0.50 22.50 -23.69
CA ARG A 144 -0.07 21.86 -22.48
C ARG A 144 -1.00 20.69 -22.80
N HIS A 145 -1.23 20.37 -24.06
CA HIS A 145 -2.10 19.25 -24.43
C HIS A 145 -1.41 17.92 -24.08
N GLU A 146 -2.08 17.13 -23.24
CA GLU A 146 -1.66 15.79 -22.87
C GLU A 146 -2.37 14.73 -23.74
N PRO A 147 -1.78 13.54 -23.92
CA PRO A 147 -2.46 12.40 -24.52
C PRO A 147 -3.77 12.10 -23.77
N LEU A 148 -4.85 11.82 -24.51
CA LEU A 148 -6.08 11.36 -23.87
C LEU A 148 -5.91 9.90 -23.46
N ILE A 149 -5.98 9.63 -22.16
CA ILE A 149 -5.93 8.30 -21.58
C ILE A 149 -7.36 7.93 -21.15
N LEU A 150 -7.95 6.91 -21.77
CA LEU A 150 -9.23 6.39 -21.31
C LEU A 150 -9.05 5.71 -19.94
N PRO A 151 -10.01 5.84 -19.01
CA PRO A 151 -9.88 5.28 -17.67
C PRO A 151 -9.75 3.76 -17.72
N TYR A 152 -8.82 3.24 -16.91
CA TYR A 152 -8.62 1.81 -16.65
C TYR A 152 -9.02 1.49 -15.20
N PRO A 153 -9.54 0.29 -14.92
CA PRO A 153 -9.83 -0.15 -13.55
C PRO A 153 -8.56 -0.61 -12.82
N GLU A 154 -7.52 0.24 -12.82
CA GLU A 154 -6.22 -0.09 -12.22
C GLU A 154 -6.34 -0.23 -10.70
N ASP A 155 -7.01 0.71 -10.06
CA ASP A 155 -7.25 0.68 -8.62
C ASP A 155 -8.03 -0.56 -8.21
N GLU A 156 -9.06 -0.92 -8.96
CA GLU A 156 -9.85 -2.12 -8.70
C GLU A 156 -9.05 -3.40 -8.93
N ALA A 157 -8.19 -3.44 -9.95
CA ALA A 157 -7.31 -4.58 -10.21
C ALA A 157 -6.28 -4.76 -9.07
N LEU A 158 -5.61 -3.68 -8.66
CA LEU A 158 -4.63 -3.68 -7.57
C LEU A 158 -5.30 -3.98 -6.22
N ALA A 159 -6.51 -3.48 -5.97
CA ALA A 159 -7.31 -3.84 -4.80
C ALA A 159 -7.64 -5.34 -4.79
N ALA A 160 -8.11 -5.90 -5.92
CA ALA A 160 -8.46 -7.31 -6.02
C ALA A 160 -7.23 -8.23 -5.83
N LEU A 161 -6.08 -7.87 -6.41
CA LEU A 161 -4.79 -8.53 -6.19
C LEU A 161 -4.41 -8.54 -4.71
N THR A 162 -4.39 -7.35 -4.11
CA THR A 162 -4.03 -7.13 -2.72
C THR A 162 -4.92 -7.96 -1.80
N ARG A 163 -6.24 -7.90 -1.97
CA ARG A 163 -7.20 -8.64 -1.13
C ARG A 163 -7.13 -10.14 -1.31
N GLY A 164 -6.94 -10.60 -2.54
CA GLY A 164 -6.74 -12.02 -2.80
C GLY A 164 -5.48 -12.57 -2.10
N LEU A 165 -4.36 -11.85 -2.17
CA LEU A 165 -3.12 -12.25 -1.49
C LEU A 165 -3.27 -12.24 0.04
N LEU A 166 -3.84 -11.16 0.57
CA LEU A 166 -4.12 -10.98 1.99
C LEU A 166 -5.06 -12.05 2.56
N GLY A 167 -6.11 -12.42 1.82
CA GLY A 167 -7.00 -13.51 2.19
C GLY A 167 -6.33 -14.88 2.18
N LEU A 168 -5.40 -15.13 1.24
CA LEU A 168 -4.61 -16.37 1.25
C LEU A 168 -3.69 -16.46 2.46
N ILE A 169 -2.95 -15.40 2.79
CA ILE A 169 -2.11 -15.35 3.99
C ILE A 169 -2.96 -15.69 5.23
N HIS A 170 -4.13 -15.08 5.34
CA HIS A 170 -5.05 -15.30 6.45
C HIS A 170 -5.50 -16.76 6.58
N VAL A 171 -5.93 -17.36 5.48
CA VAL A 171 -6.38 -18.77 5.45
C VAL A 171 -5.25 -19.72 5.80
N GLU A 172 -4.08 -19.52 5.20
CA GLU A 172 -2.93 -20.39 5.41
C GLU A 172 -2.44 -20.33 6.86
N PHE A 173 -2.45 -19.14 7.46
CA PHE A 173 -2.17 -18.98 8.88
C PHE A 173 -3.16 -19.78 9.74
N ASN A 174 -4.47 -19.58 9.55
CA ASN A 174 -5.47 -20.21 10.42
C ASN A 174 -5.56 -21.73 10.24
N LEU A 175 -5.46 -22.24 9.00
CA LEU A 175 -5.41 -23.68 8.75
C LEU A 175 -4.17 -24.32 9.37
N ALA A 176 -3.01 -23.67 9.26
CA ALA A 176 -1.80 -24.15 9.92
C ALA A 176 -1.91 -24.07 11.45
N LEU A 177 -2.50 -23.00 11.98
CA LEU A 177 -2.71 -22.84 13.42
C LEU A 177 -3.60 -23.96 13.97
N GLN A 178 -4.70 -24.28 13.29
CA GLN A 178 -5.57 -25.40 13.65
C GLN A 178 -4.78 -26.72 13.67
N HIS A 179 -4.00 -26.98 12.62
CA HIS A 179 -3.14 -28.16 12.56
C HIS A 179 -2.18 -28.23 13.76
N TRP A 180 -1.52 -27.12 14.13
CA TRP A 180 -0.59 -27.10 15.27
C TRP A 180 -1.28 -27.17 16.64
N ARG A 181 -2.54 -26.76 16.74
CA ARG A 181 -3.36 -26.99 17.95
C ARG A 181 -3.58 -28.49 18.17
N GLU A 182 -3.81 -29.24 17.11
CA GLU A 182 -4.01 -30.70 17.13
C GLU A 182 -2.69 -31.49 17.29
N ASN A 183 -1.54 -30.88 16.99
CA ASN A 183 -0.21 -31.52 16.97
C ASN A 183 0.81 -30.81 17.89
N ALA A 184 0.35 -30.35 19.06
CA ALA A 184 1.14 -29.50 19.96
C ALA A 184 2.44 -30.15 20.47
N ASP A 185 2.43 -31.46 20.74
CA ASP A 185 3.58 -32.16 21.31
C ASP A 185 4.80 -32.17 20.36
N VAL A 186 4.54 -32.38 19.07
CA VAL A 186 5.57 -32.37 18.01
C VAL A 186 6.27 -31.00 17.93
N LEU A 187 5.51 -29.92 18.12
CA LEU A 187 6.00 -28.55 17.96
C LEU A 187 7.07 -28.18 19.01
N LEU A 188 7.03 -28.82 20.18
CA LEU A 188 7.96 -28.58 21.28
C LEU A 188 9.27 -29.36 21.18
N GLU A 189 9.30 -30.42 20.38
CA GLU A 189 10.47 -31.25 20.12
C GLU A 189 11.32 -30.73 18.95
N ASP A 190 10.71 -29.95 18.05
CA ASP A 190 11.36 -29.42 16.86
C ASP A 190 12.20 -28.14 17.13
N ASP A 191 13.33 -28.01 16.42
CA ASP A 191 14.16 -26.79 16.31
C ASP A 191 13.47 -25.66 15.50
N ARG A 192 12.15 -25.47 15.64
CA ARG A 192 11.34 -24.50 14.87
C ARG A 192 11.85 -23.08 15.00
N ASN A 193 12.46 -22.73 16.13
CA ASN A 193 13.03 -21.41 16.33
C ASN A 193 14.15 -21.09 15.32
N ILE A 194 15.02 -22.06 15.07
CA ILE A 194 16.13 -21.92 14.12
C ILE A 194 15.57 -21.88 12.69
N VAL A 195 14.62 -22.77 12.37
CA VAL A 195 13.99 -22.81 11.06
C VAL A 195 13.26 -21.49 10.74
N LEU A 196 12.51 -20.94 11.70
CA LEU A 196 11.84 -19.65 11.54
C LEU A 196 12.82 -18.52 11.25
N GLN A 197 13.93 -18.46 11.98
CA GLN A 197 14.95 -17.43 11.79
C GLN A 197 15.61 -17.54 10.41
N LEU A 198 16.03 -18.75 10.02
CA LEU A 198 16.66 -18.99 8.71
C LEU A 198 15.74 -18.60 7.55
N GLU A 199 14.47 -18.97 7.64
CA GLU A 199 13.46 -18.67 6.63
C GLU A 199 13.11 -17.18 6.58
N LEU A 200 13.04 -16.50 7.73
CA LEU A 200 12.89 -15.04 7.80
C LEU A 200 14.11 -14.35 7.16
N ASP A 201 15.32 -14.76 7.51
CA ASP A 201 16.55 -14.14 6.97
C ASP A 201 16.68 -14.37 5.47
N GLU A 202 16.35 -15.57 4.97
CA GLU A 202 16.32 -15.86 3.54
C GLU A 202 15.26 -15.01 2.82
N PHE A 203 14.04 -14.98 3.35
CA PHE A 203 12.94 -14.22 2.75
C PHE A 203 13.25 -12.72 2.72
N ARG A 204 13.72 -12.15 3.84
CA ARG A 204 14.12 -10.74 3.94
C ARG A 204 15.24 -10.40 2.97
N ARG A 205 16.25 -11.26 2.84
CA ARG A 205 17.38 -11.07 1.92
C ARG A 205 16.94 -11.10 0.46
N ASP A 206 16.13 -12.09 0.07
CA ASP A 206 15.63 -12.23 -1.29
C ASP A 206 14.66 -11.09 -1.67
N LEU A 207 13.78 -10.68 -0.75
CA LEU A 207 12.92 -9.51 -0.95
C LEU A 207 13.76 -8.25 -1.21
N ARG A 208 14.72 -7.95 -0.33
CA ARG A 208 15.60 -6.78 -0.48
C ARG A 208 16.41 -6.83 -1.77
N ALA A 209 16.91 -8.00 -2.16
CA ALA A 209 17.65 -8.17 -3.41
C ALA A 209 16.78 -7.85 -4.64
N ARG A 210 15.50 -8.24 -4.61
CA ARG A 210 14.55 -7.96 -5.71
C ARG A 210 14.12 -6.50 -5.74
N GLU A 211 13.85 -5.90 -4.58
CA GLU A 211 13.60 -4.46 -4.46
C GLU A 211 14.77 -3.65 -5.03
N ALA A 212 16.01 -3.98 -4.62
CA ALA A 212 17.22 -3.32 -5.13
C ALA A 212 17.44 -3.58 -6.63
N GLY A 213 17.12 -4.79 -7.11
CA GLY A 213 17.14 -5.12 -8.53
C GLY A 213 16.16 -4.27 -9.35
N LEU A 214 14.95 -4.06 -8.84
CA LEU A 214 13.96 -3.17 -9.46
C LEU A 214 14.45 -1.71 -9.46
N GLN A 215 15.01 -1.21 -8.35
CA GLN A 215 15.62 0.13 -8.32
C GLN A 215 16.70 0.25 -9.40
N GLY A 216 17.65 -0.71 -9.45
CA GLY A 216 18.73 -0.70 -10.43
C GLY A 216 18.22 -0.72 -11.88
N ALA A 217 17.15 -1.47 -12.15
CA ALA A 217 16.52 -1.50 -13.46
C ALA A 217 15.88 -0.14 -13.83
N LEU A 218 15.15 0.48 -12.89
CA LEU A 218 14.55 1.81 -13.06
C LEU A 218 15.60 2.91 -13.27
N MET A 219 16.77 2.80 -12.63
CA MET A 219 17.89 3.73 -12.84
C MET A 219 18.53 3.58 -14.22
N SER A 220 18.66 2.35 -14.70
CA SER A 220 19.52 2.05 -15.85
C SER A 220 18.78 2.11 -17.18
N ALA A 221 17.55 1.59 -17.23
CA ALA A 221 16.80 1.42 -18.47
C ALA A 221 15.27 1.33 -18.20
N PRO A 222 14.64 2.38 -17.63
CA PRO A 222 13.24 2.35 -17.22
C PRO A 222 12.27 2.04 -18.37
N GLU A 223 12.62 2.38 -19.61
CA GLU A 223 11.79 2.18 -20.80
C GLU A 223 11.68 0.72 -21.26
N THR A 224 12.57 -0.15 -20.78
CA THR A 224 12.70 -1.52 -21.27
C THR A 224 11.62 -2.45 -20.71
N GLU A 225 11.29 -3.50 -21.46
CA GLU A 225 10.42 -4.58 -20.98
C GLU A 225 11.09 -5.35 -19.82
N ALA A 226 12.41 -5.32 -19.71
CA ALA A 226 13.15 -5.96 -18.63
C ALA A 226 12.87 -5.33 -17.26
N THR A 227 12.75 -3.99 -17.20
CA THR A 227 12.40 -3.28 -15.95
C THR A 227 10.99 -3.62 -15.49
N GLU A 228 10.05 -3.72 -16.42
CA GLU A 228 8.69 -4.17 -16.13
C GLU A 228 8.66 -5.63 -15.68
N ALA A 229 9.44 -6.51 -16.32
CA ALA A 229 9.58 -7.90 -15.91
C ALA A 229 10.18 -8.04 -14.50
N ALA A 230 11.11 -7.16 -14.11
CA ALA A 230 11.64 -7.12 -12.74
C ALA A 230 10.55 -6.76 -11.72
N ALA A 231 9.65 -5.84 -12.05
CA ALA A 231 8.51 -5.48 -11.21
C ALA A 231 7.53 -6.66 -11.06
N LEU A 232 7.19 -7.34 -12.15
CA LEU A 232 6.36 -8.55 -12.12
C LEU A 232 7.02 -9.68 -11.32
N ALA A 233 8.32 -9.90 -11.49
CA ALA A 233 9.07 -10.93 -10.78
C ALA A 233 9.17 -10.67 -9.26
N LEU A 234 9.08 -9.42 -8.82
CA LEU A 234 8.95 -9.08 -7.40
C LEU A 234 7.58 -9.51 -6.87
N PHE A 235 6.48 -9.16 -7.58
CA PHE A 235 5.13 -9.59 -7.18
C PHE A 235 4.99 -11.13 -7.16
N ASP A 236 5.44 -11.82 -8.21
CA ASP A 236 5.37 -13.28 -8.31
C ASP A 236 6.07 -13.96 -7.12
N ARG A 237 7.20 -13.41 -6.70
CA ARG A 237 7.94 -13.93 -5.55
C ARG A 237 7.15 -13.76 -4.26
N VAL A 238 6.58 -12.58 -4.02
CA VAL A 238 5.75 -12.30 -2.84
C VAL A 238 4.56 -13.26 -2.80
N GLN A 239 3.85 -13.42 -3.93
CA GLN A 239 2.72 -14.33 -4.06
C GLN A 239 3.10 -15.78 -3.74
N LEU A 240 4.26 -16.24 -4.20
CA LEU A 240 4.73 -17.61 -3.97
C LEU A 240 5.11 -17.86 -2.51
N CYS A 241 5.76 -16.89 -1.85
CA CYS A 241 6.34 -17.06 -0.52
C CYS A 241 5.37 -16.75 0.62
N ALA A 242 4.51 -15.74 0.46
CA ALA A 242 3.64 -15.25 1.53
C ALA A 242 2.75 -16.34 2.16
N PRO A 243 2.08 -17.23 1.39
CA PRO A 243 1.35 -18.38 1.93
C PRO A 243 2.19 -19.31 2.81
N ARG A 244 3.42 -19.65 2.35
CA ARG A 244 4.34 -20.50 3.11
C ARG A 244 4.74 -19.83 4.41
N PHE A 245 5.05 -18.55 4.33
CA PHE A 245 5.51 -17.78 5.48
C PHE A 245 4.40 -17.59 6.53
N ALA A 246 3.14 -17.44 6.10
CA ALA A 246 1.98 -17.41 6.99
C ALA A 246 1.85 -18.70 7.82
N ARG A 247 2.04 -19.88 7.22
CA ARG A 247 2.01 -21.17 7.94
C ARG A 247 3.11 -21.28 8.99
N MET A 248 4.28 -20.71 8.72
CA MET A 248 5.39 -20.68 9.67
C MET A 248 5.10 -19.76 10.85
N GLN A 249 4.50 -18.60 10.60
CA GLN A 249 4.06 -17.69 11.67
C GLN A 249 2.99 -18.34 12.55
N ALA A 250 2.11 -19.19 12.00
CA ALA A 250 1.15 -19.95 12.78
C ALA A 250 1.83 -20.96 13.74
N ALA A 251 2.88 -21.64 13.25
CA ALA A 251 3.72 -22.50 14.10
C ALA A 251 4.39 -21.69 15.22
N ALA A 252 4.94 -20.51 14.89
CA ALA A 252 5.58 -19.63 15.86
C ALA A 252 4.59 -19.13 16.93
N ALA A 253 3.39 -18.70 16.52
CA ALA A 253 2.34 -18.25 17.42
C ALA A 253 1.94 -19.36 18.41
N ARG A 254 1.73 -20.59 17.90
CA ARG A 254 1.38 -21.74 18.75
C ARG A 254 2.53 -22.14 19.68
N LEU A 255 3.77 -22.11 19.19
CA LEU A 255 4.94 -22.45 19.99
C LEU A 255 5.14 -21.44 21.13
N ALA A 256 5.01 -20.14 20.85
CA ALA A 256 5.09 -19.10 21.87
C ALA A 256 4.01 -19.32 22.97
N GLU A 257 2.78 -19.63 22.57
CA GLU A 257 1.69 -19.96 23.50
C GLU A 257 2.05 -21.14 24.41
N LEU A 258 2.46 -22.28 23.83
CA LEU A 258 2.84 -23.49 24.58
C LEU A 258 4.02 -23.25 25.53
N LEU A 259 5.01 -22.45 25.12
CA LEU A 259 6.15 -22.11 25.96
C LEU A 259 5.72 -21.27 27.17
N ARG A 260 4.80 -20.30 27.00
CA ARG A 260 4.22 -19.54 28.13
C ARG A 260 3.49 -20.46 29.10
N ASP A 261 2.65 -21.36 28.58
CA ASP A 261 1.85 -22.27 29.40
C ASP A 261 2.74 -23.22 30.23
N LYS A 262 3.92 -23.56 29.72
CA LYS A 262 4.94 -24.36 30.41
C LYS A 262 5.87 -23.55 31.33
N GLY A 263 5.65 -22.25 31.48
CA GLY A 263 6.50 -21.37 32.28
C GLY A 263 7.87 -21.05 31.65
N ARG A 264 8.07 -21.34 30.36
CA ARG A 264 9.30 -21.04 29.59
C ARG A 264 9.21 -19.64 28.98
N GLY A 265 9.03 -18.64 29.84
CA GLY A 265 8.72 -17.25 29.44
C GLY A 265 9.75 -16.61 28.50
N SER A 266 11.05 -16.71 28.82
CA SER A 266 12.11 -16.14 27.98
C SER A 266 12.14 -16.73 26.58
N GLU A 267 11.89 -18.02 26.43
CA GLU A 267 11.84 -18.66 25.11
C GLU A 267 10.60 -18.23 24.34
N ALA A 268 9.45 -18.11 25.01
CA ALA A 268 8.25 -17.59 24.39
C ALA A 268 8.45 -16.17 23.86
N GLU A 269 9.11 -15.30 24.63
CA GLU A 269 9.45 -13.93 24.23
C GLU A 269 10.32 -13.92 22.96
N VAL A 270 11.37 -14.74 22.90
CA VAL A 270 12.23 -14.85 21.72
C VAL A 270 11.44 -15.28 20.48
N ILE A 271 10.57 -16.28 20.61
CA ILE A 271 9.70 -16.73 19.51
C ILE A 271 8.71 -15.63 19.11
N GLY A 272 8.10 -14.97 20.08
CA GLY A 272 7.15 -13.87 19.86
C GLY A 272 7.79 -12.71 19.11
N ALA A 273 8.99 -12.29 19.52
CA ALA A 273 9.76 -11.24 18.85
C ALA A 273 10.05 -11.60 17.38
N ARG A 274 10.52 -12.83 17.12
CA ARG A 274 10.76 -13.32 15.75
C ARG A 274 9.47 -13.39 14.93
N ALA A 275 8.36 -13.78 15.54
CA ALA A 275 7.06 -13.81 14.87
C ALA A 275 6.59 -12.39 14.50
N ALA A 276 6.84 -11.39 15.35
CA ALA A 276 6.54 -9.99 15.05
C ALA A 276 7.41 -9.44 13.91
N GLU A 277 8.70 -9.76 13.90
CA GLU A 277 9.61 -9.43 12.78
C GLU A 277 9.19 -10.10 11.46
N ALA A 278 8.79 -11.37 11.54
CA ALA A 278 8.28 -12.11 10.38
C ALA A 278 7.02 -11.43 9.84
N HIS A 279 6.11 -11.04 10.72
CA HIS A 279 4.89 -10.39 10.28
C HIS A 279 5.15 -9.00 9.68
N GLU A 280 6.04 -8.20 10.26
CA GLU A 280 6.52 -6.94 9.65
C GLU A 280 7.07 -7.17 8.24
N CYS A 281 7.99 -8.13 8.08
CA CYS A 281 8.57 -8.45 6.78
C CYS A 281 7.51 -8.90 5.77
N LEU A 282 6.49 -9.65 6.21
CA LEU A 282 5.37 -10.07 5.38
C LEU A 282 4.51 -8.87 4.91
N ARG A 283 4.21 -7.91 5.80
CA ARG A 283 3.48 -6.69 5.44
C ARG A 283 4.28 -5.86 4.44
N GLU A 284 5.57 -5.64 4.67
CA GLU A 284 6.45 -4.96 3.72
C GLU A 284 6.49 -5.68 2.37
N ALA A 285 6.57 -7.02 2.35
CA ALA A 285 6.55 -7.81 1.13
C ALA A 285 5.25 -7.62 0.33
N VAL A 286 4.09 -7.65 1.00
CA VAL A 286 2.80 -7.38 0.34
C VAL A 286 2.78 -5.97 -0.25
N ALA A 287 3.19 -4.97 0.52
CA ALA A 287 3.28 -3.58 0.03
C ALA A 287 4.20 -3.46 -1.19
N ALA A 288 5.40 -4.05 -1.13
CA ALA A 288 6.37 -4.07 -2.22
C ALA A 288 5.82 -4.77 -3.47
N GLY A 289 5.16 -5.92 -3.31
CA GLY A 289 4.54 -6.63 -4.43
C GLY A 289 3.45 -5.79 -5.12
N VAL A 290 2.55 -5.19 -4.35
CA VAL A 290 1.48 -4.34 -4.89
C VAL A 290 2.06 -3.09 -5.55
N ALA A 291 3.03 -2.45 -4.92
CA ALA A 291 3.78 -1.33 -5.50
C ALA A 291 4.45 -1.73 -6.83
N ALA A 292 5.02 -2.92 -6.92
CA ALA A 292 5.63 -3.41 -8.15
C ALA A 292 4.60 -3.60 -9.28
N MET A 293 3.40 -4.10 -8.97
CA MET A 293 2.31 -4.20 -9.95
C MET A 293 1.84 -2.83 -10.43
N HIS A 294 1.77 -1.85 -9.53
CA HIS A 294 1.50 -0.46 -9.87
C HIS A 294 2.61 0.14 -10.76
N VAL A 295 3.88 -0.04 -10.40
CA VAL A 295 5.03 0.37 -11.22
C VAL A 295 4.96 -0.24 -12.62
N SER A 296 4.60 -1.52 -12.75
CA SER A 296 4.44 -2.17 -14.06
C SER A 296 3.36 -1.48 -14.93
N LEU A 297 2.25 -1.03 -14.33
CA LEU A 297 1.21 -0.28 -15.04
C LEU A 297 1.70 1.12 -15.44
N GLU A 298 2.38 1.83 -14.54
CA GLU A 298 2.96 3.15 -14.83
C GLU A 298 4.00 3.09 -15.97
N LEU A 299 4.88 2.09 -15.96
CA LEU A 299 5.86 1.87 -17.04
C LEU A 299 5.16 1.54 -18.37
N SER A 300 4.11 0.72 -18.33
CA SER A 300 3.32 0.38 -19.51
C SER A 300 2.62 1.62 -20.08
N ARG A 301 2.12 2.49 -19.21
CA ARG A 301 1.50 3.76 -19.58
C ARG A 301 2.52 4.68 -20.23
N ALA A 302 3.66 4.90 -19.57
CA ALA A 302 4.75 5.73 -20.11
C ALA A 302 5.20 5.23 -21.50
N ARG A 303 5.31 3.90 -21.67
CA ARG A 303 5.64 3.29 -22.97
C ARG A 303 4.55 3.51 -24.02
N ALA A 304 3.29 3.37 -23.64
CA ALA A 304 2.15 3.62 -24.53
C ALA A 304 2.09 5.08 -25.00
N LEU A 305 2.58 6.03 -24.18
CA LEU A 305 2.70 7.44 -24.58
C LEU A 305 3.82 7.66 -25.62
N ARG A 306 4.88 6.82 -25.63
CA ARG A 306 6.13 6.99 -26.42
C ARG A 306 6.71 8.41 -26.33
N ILE A 307 6.65 9.00 -25.14
CA ILE A 307 7.28 10.28 -24.82
C ILE A 307 8.36 9.97 -23.80
N ALA A 308 9.62 10.31 -24.08
CA ALA A 308 10.74 9.99 -23.19
C ALA A 308 10.56 10.61 -21.79
N SER A 309 9.99 11.82 -21.70
CA SER A 309 9.71 12.46 -20.40
C SER A 309 8.69 11.70 -19.55
N ALA A 310 7.81 10.91 -20.17
CA ALA A 310 6.80 10.15 -19.43
C ALA A 310 7.41 9.14 -18.44
N PHE A 311 8.66 8.69 -18.67
CA PHE A 311 9.38 7.85 -17.73
C PHE A 311 10.06 8.66 -16.62
N THR A 312 10.67 9.80 -16.97
CA THR A 312 11.39 10.65 -16.01
C THR A 312 10.46 11.35 -15.03
N ASP A 313 9.20 11.55 -15.43
CA ASP A 313 8.18 12.21 -14.60
C ASP A 313 7.55 11.22 -13.59
N LEU A 314 7.81 9.91 -13.69
CA LEU A 314 7.36 8.93 -12.72
C LEU A 314 8.11 9.10 -11.39
N PRO A 315 7.43 9.31 -10.25
CA PRO A 315 8.09 9.61 -8.97
C PRO A 315 9.14 8.58 -8.55
N LEU A 316 8.86 7.28 -8.73
CA LEU A 316 9.79 6.20 -8.36
C LEU A 316 10.98 6.10 -9.30
N VAL A 317 10.84 6.45 -10.58
CA VAL A 317 11.96 6.51 -11.54
C VAL A 317 12.87 7.67 -11.19
N ALA A 318 12.29 8.86 -10.99
CA ALA A 318 13.04 10.06 -10.59
C ALA A 318 13.83 9.83 -9.29
N GLN A 319 13.21 9.20 -8.29
CA GLN A 319 13.87 8.91 -7.02
C GLN A 319 14.91 7.79 -7.10
N ALA A 320 14.74 6.81 -8.00
CA ALA A 320 15.68 5.70 -8.12
C ALA A 320 17.11 6.21 -8.36
N ALA A 321 17.26 7.31 -9.11
CA ALA A 321 18.54 7.92 -9.43
C ALA A 321 19.11 8.83 -8.31
N THR A 322 18.29 9.31 -7.38
CA THR A 322 18.68 10.38 -6.44
C THR A 322 18.71 9.95 -4.97
N SER A 323 18.03 8.85 -4.62
CA SER A 323 17.88 8.40 -3.24
C SER A 323 18.63 7.09 -2.98
N PRO A 324 19.19 6.90 -1.77
CA PRO A 324 19.73 5.60 -1.39
C PRO A 324 18.62 4.54 -1.38
N PHE A 325 19.03 3.27 -1.53
CA PHE A 325 18.09 2.14 -1.53
C PHE A 325 17.25 2.11 -0.26
N ASP A 326 17.88 2.19 0.91
CA ASP A 326 17.21 2.05 2.22
C ASP A 326 17.71 3.12 3.21
N ASN A 327 16.96 3.31 4.29
CA ASN A 327 17.34 4.18 5.41
C ASN A 327 16.88 3.56 6.73
N THR A 328 17.55 3.91 7.83
CA THR A 328 17.18 3.44 9.16
C THR A 328 15.84 4.05 9.58
N ILE A 329 14.93 3.19 10.03
CA ILE A 329 13.69 3.61 10.68
C ILE A 329 14.04 4.03 12.12
N PRO A 330 13.51 5.15 12.64
CA PRO A 330 13.81 5.57 14.01
C PRO A 330 13.33 4.52 15.02
N ASP A 331 14.24 4.04 15.87
CA ASP A 331 13.94 3.11 16.96
C ASP A 331 14.30 3.75 18.31
N GLY A 332 13.53 3.42 19.34
CA GLY A 332 13.83 3.84 20.70
C GLY A 332 14.97 3.06 21.34
N LYS A 333 15.40 3.48 22.53
CA LYS A 333 16.30 2.68 23.36
C LYS A 333 15.56 1.42 23.85
N ASP A 334 16.14 0.24 23.63
CA ASP A 334 15.57 -1.03 24.12
C ASP A 334 15.45 -1.01 25.66
N VAL A 335 14.24 -1.20 26.16
CA VAL A 335 13.90 -1.22 27.59
C VAL A 335 12.99 -2.41 27.88
N GLU A 336 13.46 -3.32 28.74
CA GLU A 336 12.63 -4.41 29.29
C GLU A 336 11.44 -3.82 30.08
N LEU A 337 10.27 -4.47 30.01
CA LEU A 337 9.07 -3.99 30.72
C LEU A 337 9.28 -3.85 32.23
N SER A 338 10.11 -4.72 32.83
CA SER A 338 10.46 -4.67 34.25
C SER A 338 11.23 -3.40 34.65
N LYS A 339 11.96 -2.80 33.70
CA LYS A 339 12.79 -1.59 33.86
C LYS A 339 12.10 -0.32 33.37
N LEU A 340 10.93 -0.45 32.74
CA LEU A 340 10.16 0.70 32.25
C LEU A 340 9.84 1.74 33.34
N PRO A 341 9.53 1.37 34.60
CA PRO A 341 9.32 2.35 35.67
C PRO A 341 10.54 3.23 35.98
N ASP A 342 11.75 2.76 35.64
CA ASP A 342 13.02 3.47 35.87
C ASP A 342 13.44 4.33 34.67
N ALA A 343 12.67 4.30 33.57
CA ALA A 343 12.97 5.11 32.39
C ALA A 343 12.79 6.61 32.68
N GLU A 344 13.66 7.44 32.08
CA GLU A 344 13.54 8.89 32.21
C GLU A 344 12.24 9.39 31.56
N PRO A 345 11.55 10.39 32.16
CA PRO A 345 10.39 11.00 31.54
C PRO A 345 10.72 11.52 30.13
N ASP A 346 9.84 11.26 29.17
CA ASP A 346 9.99 11.60 27.74
C ASP A 346 11.11 10.85 26.99
N ALA A 347 11.74 9.86 27.63
CA ALA A 347 12.68 8.99 26.92
C ALA A 347 11.99 8.26 25.76
N PHE A 348 12.62 8.30 24.59
CA PHE A 348 12.21 7.51 23.44
C PHE A 348 12.70 6.07 23.62
N VAL A 349 11.77 5.16 23.90
CA VAL A 349 12.03 3.78 24.28
C VAL A 349 11.39 2.81 23.29
N ASP A 350 12.02 1.65 23.14
CA ASP A 350 11.49 0.49 22.43
C ASP A 350 11.18 -0.59 23.46
N ILE A 351 9.91 -1.00 23.56
CA ILE A 351 9.44 -2.01 24.52
C ILE A 351 8.75 -3.16 23.81
N GLY A 352 8.94 -4.37 24.33
CA GLY A 352 8.34 -5.60 23.81
C GLY A 352 7.49 -6.33 24.85
N GLY A 353 6.44 -7.03 24.41
CA GLY A 353 5.64 -7.87 25.28
C GLY A 353 4.45 -8.50 24.57
N PHE A 354 3.82 -9.48 25.23
CA PHE A 354 2.58 -10.07 24.75
C PHE A 354 1.38 -9.21 25.15
N VAL A 355 0.45 -9.02 24.21
CA VAL A 355 -0.76 -8.24 24.44
C VAL A 355 -1.70 -9.00 25.36
N GLU A 356 -2.04 -8.43 26.50
CA GLU A 356 -3.07 -8.97 27.41
C GLU A 356 -4.42 -8.32 27.18
N THR A 357 -4.43 -7.01 26.94
CA THR A 357 -5.67 -6.25 26.77
C THR A 357 -5.54 -5.22 25.66
N ILE A 358 -6.63 -5.00 24.93
CA ILE A 358 -6.79 -3.88 24.01
C ILE A 358 -8.13 -3.23 24.31
N THR A 359 -8.10 -1.95 24.69
CA THR A 359 -9.32 -1.17 24.91
C THR A 359 -9.28 0.10 24.08
N VAL A 360 -10.46 0.59 23.71
CA VAL A 360 -10.57 1.79 22.87
C VAL A 360 -11.38 2.83 23.63
N ALA A 361 -10.86 4.05 23.64
CA ALA A 361 -11.48 5.20 24.26
C ALA A 361 -11.51 6.38 23.29
N ARG A 362 -12.36 7.37 23.60
CA ARG A 362 -12.42 8.65 22.87
C ARG A 362 -12.16 9.86 23.78
N PRO A 363 -10.99 9.95 24.46
CA PRO A 363 -10.66 11.15 25.22
C PRO A 363 -10.58 12.35 24.27
N ASP A 364 -11.26 13.43 24.62
CA ASP A 364 -11.30 14.69 23.85
C ASP A 364 -11.65 14.49 22.36
N GLY A 365 -12.50 13.51 22.07
CA GLY A 365 -12.94 13.17 20.72
C GLY A 365 -11.93 12.39 19.85
N LYS A 366 -10.68 12.22 20.32
CA LYS A 366 -9.64 11.46 19.61
C LYS A 366 -9.83 9.97 19.84
N LEU A 367 -9.80 9.16 18.79
CA LEU A 367 -9.77 7.70 18.93
C LEU A 367 -8.42 7.30 19.55
N VAL A 368 -8.44 6.62 20.70
CA VAL A 368 -7.22 6.16 21.38
C VAL A 368 -7.36 4.68 21.69
N SER A 369 -6.42 3.88 21.21
CA SER A 369 -6.29 2.48 21.58
C SER A 369 -5.28 2.36 22.70
N ARG A 370 -5.67 1.69 23.79
CA ARG A 370 -4.83 1.39 24.95
C ARG A 370 -4.51 -0.09 24.93
N MET A 371 -3.26 -0.43 25.16
CA MET A 371 -2.74 -1.78 25.07
C MET A 371 -1.98 -2.12 26.34
N GLY A 372 -2.42 -3.17 27.02
CA GLY A 372 -1.68 -3.78 28.12
C GLY A 372 -0.74 -4.85 27.58
N LEU A 373 0.53 -4.77 27.96
CA LEU A 373 1.59 -5.71 27.59
C LEU A 373 2.04 -6.48 28.83
N ARG A 374 2.42 -7.74 28.63
CA ARG A 374 3.07 -8.57 29.64
C ARG A 374 4.31 -9.24 29.09
N ASP A 375 5.38 -9.16 29.88
CA ASP A 375 6.60 -9.92 29.68
C ASP A 375 6.49 -11.24 30.48
N PRO A 376 6.41 -12.40 29.83
CA PRO A 376 6.30 -13.68 30.52
C PRO A 376 7.61 -14.12 31.17
N SER A 377 8.76 -13.54 30.82
CA SER A 377 10.07 -13.87 31.40
C SER A 377 10.22 -13.28 32.81
N SER A 378 9.81 -12.02 32.99
CA SER A 378 9.87 -11.32 34.29
C SER A 378 8.53 -11.24 35.02
N GLY A 379 7.41 -11.50 34.32
CA GLY A 379 6.06 -11.28 34.81
C GLY A 379 5.63 -9.80 34.85
N ALA A 380 6.50 -8.88 34.42
CA ALA A 380 6.23 -7.44 34.42
C ALA A 380 5.12 -7.08 33.43
N ALA A 381 4.39 -6.01 33.75
CA ALA A 381 3.33 -5.46 32.92
C ALA A 381 3.67 -4.02 32.50
N GLY A 382 3.27 -3.65 31.30
CA GLY A 382 3.42 -2.30 30.76
C GLY A 382 2.15 -1.84 30.04
N GLU A 383 1.98 -0.53 29.91
CA GLU A 383 0.85 0.08 29.23
C GLU A 383 1.34 0.93 28.07
N ALA A 384 0.65 0.87 26.94
CA ALA A 384 0.94 1.68 25.76
C ALA A 384 -0.34 2.29 25.17
N ALA A 385 -0.21 3.43 24.50
CA ALA A 385 -1.33 4.08 23.82
C ALA A 385 -0.98 4.48 22.38
N ALA A 386 -1.89 4.17 21.45
CA ALA A 386 -1.85 4.65 20.07
C ALA A 386 -3.01 5.62 19.82
N ILE A 387 -2.73 6.73 19.14
CA ILE A 387 -3.72 7.78 18.83
C ILE A 387 -4.18 7.65 17.38
N PHE A 388 -5.45 7.93 17.12
CA PHE A 388 -6.14 7.88 15.83
C PHE A 388 -6.29 6.48 15.22
N VAL A 389 -6.12 5.43 16.02
CA VAL A 389 -6.25 4.04 15.57
C VAL A 389 -7.02 3.21 16.61
N ASP A 390 -7.77 2.22 16.14
CA ASP A 390 -8.17 1.06 16.94
C ASP A 390 -7.19 -0.06 16.58
N LEU A 391 -6.35 -0.48 17.53
CA LEU A 391 -5.29 -1.45 17.23
C LEU A 391 -5.84 -2.79 16.72
N ARG A 392 -7.09 -3.12 17.09
CA ARG A 392 -7.78 -4.33 16.60
C ARG A 392 -8.09 -4.24 15.11
N HIS A 393 -8.42 -3.04 14.62
CA HIS A 393 -8.71 -2.82 13.20
C HIS A 393 -7.45 -2.88 12.32
N ILE A 394 -6.27 -2.82 12.93
CA ILE A 394 -5.01 -3.02 12.23
C ILE A 394 -4.40 -4.39 12.55
N GLY A 395 -5.12 -5.33 13.16
CA GLY A 395 -4.67 -6.71 13.32
C GLY A 395 -4.04 -7.09 14.65
N VAL A 396 -3.85 -6.14 15.57
CA VAL A 396 -3.31 -6.45 16.89
C VAL A 396 -4.35 -7.21 17.69
N THR A 397 -3.97 -8.34 18.26
CA THR A 397 -4.85 -9.26 18.96
C THR A 397 -4.29 -9.62 20.33
N VAL A 398 -5.17 -10.02 21.25
CA VAL A 398 -4.74 -10.56 22.54
C VAL A 398 -3.91 -11.82 22.31
N GLY A 399 -2.80 -11.93 23.04
CA GLY A 399 -1.84 -13.01 22.91
C GLY A 399 -0.79 -12.80 21.81
N ALA A 400 -0.94 -11.82 20.92
CA ALA A 400 0.11 -11.44 19.97
C ALA A 400 1.30 -10.81 20.71
N TYR A 401 2.51 -11.09 20.23
CA TYR A 401 3.69 -10.35 20.67
C TYR A 401 3.76 -9.03 19.93
N CYS A 402 3.96 -7.93 20.64
CA CYS A 402 4.16 -6.61 20.07
C CYS A 402 5.50 -6.05 20.49
N ARG A 403 6.08 -5.24 19.61
CA ARG A 403 7.22 -4.38 19.90
C ARG A 403 6.97 -3.00 19.31
N LEU A 404 7.16 -1.97 20.12
CA LEU A 404 6.76 -0.61 19.80
C LEU A 404 7.81 0.38 20.26
N SER A 405 7.99 1.44 19.48
CA SER A 405 8.79 2.60 19.88
C SER A 405 7.89 3.79 20.19
N GLY A 406 8.22 4.52 21.25
CA GLY A 406 7.43 5.65 21.70
C GLY A 406 8.04 6.42 22.86
N HIS A 407 7.36 7.48 23.28
CA HIS A 407 7.79 8.31 24.40
C HIS A 407 7.22 7.78 25.71
N PHE A 408 8.09 7.46 26.66
CA PHE A 408 7.68 7.07 28.02
C PHE A 408 7.17 8.28 28.81
N ASN A 409 6.05 8.11 29.50
CA ASN A 409 5.51 9.13 30.39
C ASN A 409 5.07 8.48 31.72
N PRO A 410 5.57 8.94 32.88
CA PRO A 410 5.20 8.39 34.18
C PRO A 410 3.74 8.67 34.58
N SER A 411 3.06 9.61 33.92
CA SER A 411 1.63 9.88 34.08
C SER A 411 0.99 10.23 32.73
N LEU A 412 0.80 9.21 31.90
CA LEU A 412 0.24 9.37 30.56
C LEU A 412 -1.29 9.53 30.63
N GLY A 413 -1.78 10.74 30.38
CA GLY A 413 -3.23 11.05 30.38
C GLY A 413 -4.07 10.15 29.47
N LEU A 414 -3.50 9.70 28.34
CA LEU A 414 -4.17 8.80 27.39
C LEU A 414 -4.62 7.47 28.01
N ILE A 415 -3.94 7.00 29.06
CA ILE A 415 -4.24 5.76 29.80
C ILE A 415 -4.73 6.04 31.23
N GLY A 416 -5.31 7.22 31.47
CA GLY A 416 -5.87 7.59 32.78
C GLY A 416 -4.82 7.99 33.80
N GLY A 417 -3.71 8.58 33.36
CA GLY A 417 -2.67 9.12 34.25
C GLY A 417 -1.71 8.07 34.82
N LYS A 418 -1.70 6.86 34.26
CA LYS A 418 -0.76 5.78 34.62
C LYS A 418 0.58 5.93 33.88
N PRO A 419 1.67 5.33 34.40
CA PRO A 419 2.91 5.20 33.64
C PRO A 419 2.68 4.38 32.36
N GLY A 420 3.27 4.81 31.24
CA GLY A 420 3.18 4.06 29.99
C GLY A 420 3.85 4.76 28.82
N VAL A 421 3.77 4.13 27.66
CA VAL A 421 4.41 4.62 26.42
C VAL A 421 3.36 5.12 25.43
N GLN A 422 3.52 6.35 24.96
CA GLN A 422 2.77 6.83 23.80
C GLN A 422 3.51 6.37 22.53
N ILE A 423 2.88 5.49 21.77
CA ILE A 423 3.43 4.94 20.51
C ILE A 423 3.64 6.08 19.52
N ASP A 424 4.86 6.21 19.03
CA ASP A 424 5.23 7.25 18.07
C ASP A 424 4.70 6.95 16.67
N ARG A 425 4.64 7.99 15.82
CA ARG A 425 4.24 7.88 14.43
C ARG A 425 5.43 8.16 13.51
N LEU A 426 5.77 7.18 12.72
CA LEU A 426 6.69 7.29 11.60
C LEU A 426 6.19 8.33 10.60
N GLU A 427 7.04 9.32 10.33
CA GLU A 427 6.84 10.30 9.26
C GLU A 427 7.12 9.65 7.89
N ILE A 428 6.24 8.75 7.45
CA ILE A 428 6.40 7.94 6.23
C ILE A 428 6.70 8.81 5.00
N ALA A 429 6.08 9.98 4.89
CA ALA A 429 6.35 10.91 3.79
C ALA A 429 7.77 11.48 3.81
N THR A 430 8.36 11.66 5.00
CA THR A 430 9.76 12.09 5.18
C THR A 430 10.70 10.92 4.89
N LEU A 431 10.41 9.73 5.42
CA LEU A 431 11.19 8.51 5.15
C LEU A 431 11.21 8.19 3.65
N ALA A 432 10.09 8.32 2.95
CA ALA A 432 9.98 8.12 1.51
C ALA A 432 10.77 9.16 0.68
N LYS A 433 11.07 10.34 1.21
CA LYS A 433 11.98 11.28 0.53
C LYS A 433 13.44 10.87 0.70
N ALA A 434 13.77 10.24 1.81
CA ALA A 434 15.13 9.84 2.17
C ALA A 434 15.53 8.44 1.68
N SER A 435 14.58 7.57 1.37
CA SER A 435 14.80 6.16 0.99
C SER A 435 13.91 5.77 -0.18
N TRP A 436 14.52 5.19 -1.22
CA TRP A 436 13.79 4.66 -2.38
C TRP A 436 12.86 3.51 -1.97
N ARG A 437 13.32 2.59 -1.10
CA ARG A 437 12.50 1.49 -0.60
C ARG A 437 11.27 2.00 0.13
N MET A 438 11.42 3.02 0.99
CA MET A 438 10.27 3.61 1.68
C MET A 438 9.31 4.31 0.72
N ALA A 439 9.81 4.90 -0.36
CA ALA A 439 8.96 5.44 -1.42
C ALA A 439 8.20 4.35 -2.18
N LEU A 440 8.86 3.22 -2.46
CA LEU A 440 8.22 2.06 -3.08
C LEU A 440 7.08 1.55 -2.18
N LEU A 441 7.36 1.28 -0.90
CA LEU A 441 6.35 0.82 0.05
C LEU A 441 5.18 1.83 0.20
N LYS A 442 5.50 3.13 0.26
CA LYS A 442 4.49 4.19 0.33
C LYS A 442 3.60 4.22 -0.93
N SER A 443 4.13 3.90 -2.11
CA SER A 443 3.33 3.90 -3.33
C SER A 443 2.19 2.88 -3.33
N ALA A 444 2.22 1.88 -2.43
CA ALA A 444 1.14 0.92 -2.24
C ALA A 444 0.00 1.42 -1.32
N GLU A 445 0.18 2.55 -0.62
CA GLU A 445 -0.73 3.09 0.41
C GLU A 445 -2.24 3.09 0.02
N PRO A 446 -2.64 3.40 -1.23
CA PRO A 446 -4.05 3.35 -1.63
C PRO A 446 -4.70 1.97 -1.45
N TRP A 447 -3.94 0.89 -1.60
CA TRP A 447 -4.42 -0.50 -1.56
C TRP A 447 -3.95 -1.24 -0.30
N PHE A 448 -2.76 -0.93 0.19
CA PHE A 448 -2.17 -1.53 1.38
C PHE A 448 -1.13 -0.60 2.05
N GLU A 449 -1.32 -0.33 3.34
CA GLU A 449 -0.38 0.46 4.14
C GLU A 449 0.36 -0.50 5.09
N PRO A 450 1.67 -0.73 4.91
CA PRO A 450 2.41 -1.65 5.77
C PRO A 450 2.52 -1.09 7.20
N TYR A 451 2.72 0.22 7.38
CA TYR A 451 2.77 0.89 8.69
C TYR A 451 1.45 1.61 8.96
N ARG A 452 0.45 0.92 9.51
CA ARG A 452 -0.91 1.46 9.65
C ARG A 452 -0.96 2.75 10.47
N ASN A 453 -1.50 3.81 9.87
CA ASN A 453 -1.50 5.18 10.41
C ASN A 453 -0.09 5.70 10.78
N GLY A 454 0.95 5.09 10.24
CA GLY A 454 2.35 5.36 10.55
C GLY A 454 2.80 4.91 11.94
N HIS A 455 2.05 4.12 12.71
CA HIS A 455 2.52 3.75 14.05
C HIS A 455 3.82 2.94 14.01
N ASN A 456 4.79 3.32 14.86
CA ASN A 456 6.04 2.59 15.05
C ASN A 456 5.81 1.35 15.91
N LEU A 457 5.14 0.37 15.30
CA LEU A 457 4.62 -0.83 15.94
C LEU A 457 4.79 -2.02 15.00
N ARG A 458 5.38 -3.09 15.52
CA ARG A 458 5.40 -4.42 14.92
C ARG A 458 4.73 -5.41 15.86
N TRP A 459 3.98 -6.35 15.30
CA TRP A 459 3.25 -7.36 16.07
C TRP A 459 3.24 -8.68 15.32
N SER A 460 3.17 -9.79 16.04
CA SER A 460 2.98 -11.11 15.44
C SER A 460 1.53 -11.30 15.02
N LEU A 461 1.30 -12.13 14.00
CA LEU A 461 -0.06 -12.62 13.70
C LEU A 461 -0.65 -13.36 14.91
N GLY A 462 -1.94 -13.17 15.17
CA GLY A 462 -2.68 -13.86 16.22
C GLY A 462 -3.87 -14.66 15.69
N ALA A 463 -4.36 -15.56 16.53
CA ALA A 463 -5.47 -16.45 16.21
C ALA A 463 -6.78 -15.69 15.97
N HIS A 464 -7.58 -16.14 15.00
CA HIS A 464 -8.98 -15.74 14.88
C HIS A 464 -9.83 -16.61 15.83
N ASP A 465 -9.94 -16.20 17.09
CA ASP A 465 -10.76 -16.87 18.09
C ASP A 465 -12.06 -16.08 18.31
N ALA A 466 -12.92 -16.06 17.28
CA ALA A 466 -14.30 -15.63 17.42
C ALA A 466 -15.15 -16.82 17.89
N PRO A 467 -15.85 -16.73 19.03
CA PRO A 467 -16.94 -17.65 19.32
C PRO A 467 -17.95 -17.60 18.16
N PRO A 468 -18.50 -18.75 17.71
CA PRO A 468 -19.47 -18.80 16.59
C PRO A 468 -20.68 -17.87 16.76
N ASP A 469 -21.03 -17.56 18.01
CA ASP A 469 -22.19 -16.75 18.41
C ASP A 469 -21.81 -15.33 18.88
N ALA A 470 -20.53 -14.96 18.83
CA ALA A 470 -20.12 -13.60 19.18
C ALA A 470 -20.66 -12.63 18.14
N VAL A 471 -21.38 -11.60 18.61
CA VAL A 471 -21.68 -10.41 17.80
C VAL A 471 -20.36 -9.98 17.16
N PRO A 472 -20.31 -9.66 15.85
CA PRO A 472 -19.10 -9.22 15.15
C PRO A 472 -18.68 -7.82 15.62
N ASP A 473 -18.42 -7.68 16.92
CA ASP A 473 -17.59 -6.62 17.47
C ASP A 473 -16.13 -7.08 17.32
N SER A 474 -15.29 -6.14 16.89
CA SER A 474 -13.92 -6.31 16.39
C SER A 474 -12.92 -6.98 17.33
N THR A 475 -13.33 -7.49 18.49
CA THR A 475 -12.45 -8.10 19.50
C THR A 475 -11.89 -9.46 19.11
N ALA A 476 -12.54 -10.17 18.18
CA ALA A 476 -12.15 -11.54 17.84
C ALA A 476 -11.35 -11.69 16.54
N ALA A 477 -11.09 -10.58 15.83
CA ALA A 477 -10.69 -10.54 14.43
C ALA A 477 -9.33 -11.20 14.07
N GLY A 478 -8.44 -11.56 15.01
CA GLY A 478 -7.24 -12.35 14.68
C GLY A 478 -6.41 -11.81 13.50
N ALA A 479 -5.79 -12.70 12.74
CA ALA A 479 -5.07 -12.41 11.50
C ALA A 479 -5.90 -11.70 10.40
N ALA A 480 -7.17 -11.33 10.63
CA ALA A 480 -8.03 -10.72 9.63
C ALA A 480 -7.73 -9.24 9.40
N GLU A 481 -6.68 -8.72 10.05
CA GLU A 481 -5.93 -7.51 9.65
C GLU A 481 -5.93 -7.25 8.15
N LEU A 482 -5.69 -8.33 7.40
CA LEU A 482 -5.42 -8.31 5.97
C LEU A 482 -6.68 -7.96 5.15
N ILE A 483 -7.87 -8.01 5.76
CA ILE A 483 -9.15 -8.05 5.03
C ILE A 483 -10.09 -6.92 5.48
N TYR A 484 -9.82 -6.25 6.60
CA TYR A 484 -10.64 -5.16 7.15
C TYR A 484 -10.40 -3.75 6.57
N LEU A 485 -9.58 -3.59 5.54
CA LEU A 485 -9.36 -2.26 4.95
C LEU A 485 -10.58 -1.82 4.12
N GLU A 486 -10.69 -0.53 3.79
CA GLU A 486 -11.47 -0.14 2.61
C GLU A 486 -10.75 -0.69 1.36
N ALA A 487 -11.48 -1.17 0.34
CA ALA A 487 -10.86 -1.77 -0.84
C ALA A 487 -9.89 -0.79 -1.55
N ILE A 488 -10.20 0.50 -1.49
CA ILE A 488 -9.39 1.61 -2.00
C ILE A 488 -9.48 2.75 -0.98
N ARG A 489 -8.35 3.24 -0.48
CA ARG A 489 -8.26 4.52 0.25
C ARG A 489 -8.19 5.66 -0.77
N ARG A 490 -9.03 6.69 -0.60
CA ARG A 490 -9.07 7.87 -1.47
C ARG A 490 -8.60 9.12 -0.76
#